data_AF-A0A1Q7BAN3-F1
#
_entry.id   AF-A0A1Q7BAN3-F1
#
_cell.length_a   1.000
_cell.length_b   1.000
_cell.length_c   1.000
_cell.angle_alpha   90.00
_cell.angle_beta   90.00
_cell.angle_gamma   90.00
#
_symmetry.space_group_name_H-M   'P 1'
#
loop_
_entity.id
_entity.type
_entity.pdbx_description
1 polymer ?
#
loop_
_entity_poly.entity_id
_entity_poly.type
_entity_poly.pdbx_seq_one_letter_code
_entity_poly.pdbx_strand_id
1 'polypeptide(L)'
;MKERWTRLVSERRMVTTAVSCFLLVLSVYGYLGYFPSSSASGTLAASSSSWNPSVTCSPVVVTVEQVLGNQANSMGGATENGSMFNPGITSPVGSAKRWLTPGPTPSRWVSPGPPCTITNANGQVTSAFVEIHRIQRNYLYNEDYAIQYDPVNGGNPYPTGTNLSDTTFNGFTPGYATCTSTNTTGCMHTIHMEFDHDWKAAGYCGPNTACDPHAMAQATPAEPSPNCQKTPVPSACFIDVQGFVFFDTSHENDASHSFSGWEIHPLTAWRISTASPDFSLSASPSSLPVPPGQSAFSTITVNSLNSFAGSLSFTTTVLSQPNSSGPAPISAMNPSTVTVSASGTANSTLTVTTASSNTGNYVVTVTGWSGNLTRSTILSVHVVDFSVIANPASLTIPIGSSSQSTLTLASINGFSGNLGLAASVTPTSVTAGLSPSDPTASLNASNLALSAEGSGTVTLTISASLLTTPGTYAVTLSATSGGVTHTTVVSITVTLV
;
A
#
# COMPACT_ATOMS: atom_id res chain seq x y z
N MET A 1 -7.12 39.01 -61.34
CA MET A 1 -6.84 37.80 -62.15
C MET A 1 -7.63 36.67 -61.50
N LYS A 2 -8.61 36.07 -62.19
CA LYS A 2 -8.51 34.78 -62.92
C LYS A 2 -8.10 33.60 -61.99
N GLU A 3 -8.82 32.49 -61.88
CA GLU A 3 -10.06 32.06 -62.56
C GLU A 3 -10.82 30.93 -61.80
N ARG A 4 -12.06 30.67 -62.25
CA ARG A 4 -13.04 29.58 -61.91
C ARG A 4 -12.45 28.16 -62.16
N TRP A 5 -13.05 27.00 -61.81
CA TRP A 5 -14.44 26.47 -61.65
C TRP A 5 -14.45 25.33 -60.59
N THR A 6 -15.48 24.80 -59.90
CA THR A 6 -16.98 24.83 -59.83
C THR A 6 -17.81 23.70 -60.48
N ARG A 7 -18.36 22.77 -59.64
CA ARG A 7 -19.53 21.84 -59.83
C ARG A 7 -19.33 20.55 -60.68
N LEU A 8 -20.16 19.47 -60.65
CA LEU A 8 -21.49 19.10 -60.06
C LEU A 8 -21.41 17.69 -59.36
N VAL A 9 -22.08 17.40 -58.23
CA VAL A 9 -23.46 16.85 -58.00
C VAL A 9 -23.77 15.45 -58.60
N SER A 10 -24.05 14.44 -57.74
CA SER A 10 -25.38 13.80 -57.46
C SER A 10 -25.21 12.61 -56.45
N GLU A 11 -26.16 11.76 -55.99
CA GLU A 11 -27.62 11.57 -56.24
C GLU A 11 -28.42 11.14 -54.97
N ARG A 12 -28.53 9.82 -54.63
CA ARG A 12 -29.52 9.22 -53.68
C ARG A 12 -28.95 8.01 -52.91
N ARG A 13 -29.33 7.63 -51.66
CA ARG A 13 -30.57 7.58 -50.84
C ARG A 13 -31.38 6.25 -50.87
N MET A 14 -31.18 5.43 -49.84
CA MET A 14 -32.08 4.41 -49.23
C MET A 14 -31.63 4.23 -47.75
N VAL A 15 -32.41 3.99 -46.68
CA VAL A 15 -33.87 3.78 -46.43
C VAL A 15 -34.40 2.41 -46.91
N THR A 16 -34.82 1.44 -46.07
CA THR A 16 -34.88 1.27 -44.58
C THR A 16 -34.57 -0.24 -44.26
N THR A 17 -34.95 -0.99 -43.20
CA THR A 17 -35.97 -0.94 -42.11
C THR A 17 -35.55 -1.87 -40.94
N ALA A 18 -36.32 -1.94 -39.84
CA ALA A 18 -35.98 -2.65 -38.59
C ALA A 18 -36.58 -4.06 -38.41
N VAL A 19 -35.98 -4.86 -37.50
CA VAL A 19 -36.64 -5.90 -36.70
C VAL A 19 -36.10 -5.86 -35.27
N SER A 20 -36.98 -5.84 -34.27
CA SER A 20 -36.63 -5.99 -32.85
C SER A 20 -36.92 -7.42 -32.41
N CYS A 21 -36.11 -7.98 -31.49
CA CYS A 21 -36.49 -9.20 -30.77
C CYS A 21 -36.19 -9.04 -29.28
N PHE A 22 -37.22 -9.25 -28.45
CA PHE A 22 -37.07 -9.43 -27.00
C PHE A 22 -36.42 -10.78 -26.70
N LEU A 23 -35.61 -10.83 -25.64
CA LEU A 23 -35.61 -11.96 -24.71
C LEU A 23 -35.16 -11.45 -23.33
N LEU A 24 -35.87 -11.86 -22.28
CA LEU A 24 -35.73 -11.35 -20.92
C LEU A 24 -35.90 -12.53 -19.96
N VAL A 25 -34.83 -12.90 -19.26
CA VAL A 25 -34.85 -13.94 -18.20
C VAL A 25 -33.97 -13.45 -17.04
N LEU A 26 -34.48 -13.53 -15.80
CA LEU A 26 -33.73 -13.23 -14.59
C LEU A 26 -33.12 -14.49 -13.97
N SER A 27 -31.88 -14.36 -13.50
CA SER A 27 -31.32 -15.04 -12.33
C SER A 27 -30.13 -14.19 -11.86
N VAL A 28 -30.24 -13.37 -10.81
CA VAL A 28 -30.32 -13.79 -9.39
C VAL A 28 -29.27 -14.83 -9.06
N TYR A 29 -28.09 -14.40 -8.58
CA TYR A 29 -27.41 -14.90 -7.38
C TYR A 29 -26.14 -14.09 -7.11
N GLY A 30 -25.60 -14.16 -5.88
CA GLY A 30 -24.18 -13.89 -5.62
C GLY A 30 -23.79 -12.43 -5.34
N TYR A 31 -24.26 -11.87 -4.24
CA TYR A 31 -23.55 -10.76 -3.57
C TYR A 31 -22.26 -11.32 -2.96
N LEU A 32 -21.20 -11.46 -3.75
CA LEU A 32 -19.86 -11.76 -3.24
C LEU A 32 -19.15 -10.43 -2.95
N GLY A 33 -18.85 -10.20 -1.68
CA GLY A 33 -18.09 -9.03 -1.27
C GLY A 33 -16.68 -9.09 -1.85
N TYR A 34 -16.41 -8.24 -2.84
CA TYR A 34 -15.05 -7.96 -3.29
C TYR A 34 -14.34 -7.17 -2.19
N PHE A 35 -13.83 -7.88 -1.19
CA PHE A 35 -12.78 -7.36 -0.34
C PHE A 35 -11.56 -7.12 -1.22
N PRO A 36 -11.07 -5.88 -1.39
CA PRO A 36 -9.72 -5.70 -1.88
C PRO A 36 -8.79 -6.25 -0.79
N SER A 37 -8.29 -7.47 -1.00
CA SER A 37 -7.15 -7.97 -0.25
C SER A 37 -6.00 -6.99 -0.48
N SER A 38 -5.71 -6.18 0.54
CA SER A 38 -4.67 -5.16 0.51
C SER A 38 -3.29 -5.81 0.56
N SER A 39 -2.94 -6.52 -0.53
CA SER A 39 -1.57 -6.85 -0.86
C SER A 39 -0.80 -5.54 -0.89
N ALA A 40 0.09 -5.37 0.08
CA ALA A 40 0.87 -4.16 0.24
C ALA A 40 1.86 -4.06 -0.92
N SER A 41 1.39 -3.52 -2.05
CA SER A 41 2.20 -3.16 -3.21
C SER A 41 3.01 -1.91 -2.87
N GLY A 42 3.90 -2.04 -1.89
CA GLY A 42 5.08 -1.20 -1.80
C GLY A 42 5.87 -1.45 -3.07
N THR A 43 5.75 -0.54 -4.05
CA THR A 43 6.50 -0.59 -5.29
C THR A 43 7.97 -0.48 -4.94
N LEU A 44 8.66 -1.61 -4.90
CA LEU A 44 10.09 -1.68 -4.60
C LEU A 44 10.83 -0.76 -5.56
N ALA A 45 11.63 0.15 -5.02
CA ALA A 45 12.37 1.09 -5.85
C ALA A 45 13.45 0.35 -6.63
N ALA A 46 13.41 0.45 -7.96
CA ALA A 46 14.56 0.10 -8.78
C ALA A 46 15.69 1.09 -8.49
N SER A 47 16.88 0.58 -8.19
CA SER A 47 18.07 1.39 -7.95
C SER A 47 18.83 1.68 -9.26
N SER A 48 20.08 2.14 -9.14
CA SER A 48 21.01 2.25 -10.26
C SER A 48 21.18 0.94 -11.02
N SER A 49 21.72 1.00 -12.24
CA SER A 49 22.28 -0.18 -12.92
C SER A 49 23.22 -1.00 -12.01
N SER A 50 23.38 -2.28 -12.35
CA SER A 50 24.44 -3.14 -11.79
C SER A 50 25.78 -2.42 -11.66
N TRP A 51 26.47 -2.63 -10.53
CA TRP A 51 27.85 -2.20 -10.31
C TRP A 51 28.86 -3.13 -11.02
N ASN A 52 28.46 -4.36 -11.36
CA ASN A 52 29.25 -5.27 -12.19
C ASN A 52 28.89 -5.07 -13.68
N PRO A 53 29.82 -4.64 -14.55
CA PRO A 53 29.54 -4.38 -15.96
C PRO A 53 29.22 -5.65 -16.78
N SER A 54 29.51 -6.84 -16.25
CA SER A 54 29.16 -8.14 -16.87
C SER A 54 27.70 -8.55 -16.62
N VAL A 55 26.95 -7.76 -15.85
CA VAL A 55 25.53 -7.98 -15.51
C VAL A 55 24.71 -6.83 -16.04
N THR A 56 23.83 -7.12 -17.00
CA THR A 56 22.98 -6.12 -17.68
C THR A 56 21.64 -5.87 -16.97
N CYS A 57 21.42 -6.49 -15.81
CA CYS A 57 20.17 -6.42 -15.06
C CYS A 57 20.03 -5.14 -14.23
N SER A 58 18.79 -4.66 -14.11
CA SER A 58 18.41 -3.62 -13.14
C SER A 58 18.02 -4.27 -11.82
N PRO A 59 18.73 -3.98 -10.71
CA PRO A 59 18.40 -4.55 -9.42
C PRO A 59 17.15 -3.93 -8.82
N VAL A 60 16.46 -4.71 -8.00
CA VAL A 60 15.40 -4.23 -7.10
C VAL A 60 15.94 -4.13 -5.67
N VAL A 61 15.72 -3.00 -4.99
CA VAL A 61 16.18 -2.83 -3.60
C VAL A 61 15.28 -3.63 -2.65
N VAL A 62 15.89 -4.49 -1.83
CA VAL A 62 15.19 -5.34 -0.85
C VAL A 62 15.97 -5.48 0.46
N THR A 63 15.31 -5.98 1.51
CA THR A 63 15.96 -6.47 2.74
C THR A 63 16.17 -7.99 2.69
N VAL A 64 16.99 -8.52 3.61
CA VAL A 64 17.20 -9.97 3.77
C VAL A 64 15.86 -10.68 4.00
N GLU A 65 15.00 -10.13 4.86
CA GLU A 65 13.68 -10.65 5.22
C GLU A 65 12.70 -10.67 4.04
N GLN A 66 12.88 -9.82 3.03
CA GLN A 66 12.07 -9.86 1.81
C GLN A 66 12.51 -10.98 0.87
N VAL A 67 13.79 -11.37 0.89
CA VAL A 67 14.30 -12.53 0.13
C VAL A 67 13.96 -13.84 0.85
N LEU A 68 14.12 -13.89 2.18
CA LEU A 68 13.78 -15.06 3.01
C LEU A 68 12.26 -15.27 3.15
N GLY A 69 11.50 -14.19 3.25
CA GLY A 69 10.04 -14.24 3.42
C GLY A 69 9.56 -14.48 4.85
N ASN A 70 8.31 -14.93 4.99
CA ASN A 70 7.59 -14.95 6.28
C ASN A 70 7.24 -16.33 6.85
N GLN A 71 7.78 -17.41 6.28
CA GLN A 71 7.57 -18.79 6.76
C GLN A 71 8.90 -19.44 7.12
N ALA A 72 8.97 -19.97 8.34
CA ALA A 72 10.11 -20.73 8.85
C ALA A 72 9.81 -22.24 8.84
N ASN A 73 10.85 -23.05 8.62
CA ASN A 73 10.81 -24.50 8.78
C ASN A 73 10.94 -24.92 10.27
N SER A 74 10.95 -26.23 10.53
CA SER A 74 11.06 -26.79 11.88
C SER A 74 12.38 -26.50 12.60
N MET A 75 13.40 -26.02 11.89
CA MET A 75 14.69 -25.57 12.45
C MET A 75 14.82 -24.04 12.49
N GLY A 76 13.77 -23.31 12.10
CA GLY A 76 13.66 -21.85 12.22
C GLY A 76 14.26 -21.04 11.07
N GLY A 77 14.88 -21.67 10.06
CA GLY A 77 15.30 -21.00 8.83
C GLY A 77 14.19 -20.97 7.78
N ALA A 78 14.38 -20.20 6.71
CA ALA A 78 13.33 -19.84 5.78
C ALA A 78 12.94 -20.97 4.79
N THR A 79 11.65 -21.06 4.48
CA THR A 79 11.14 -21.94 3.40
C THR A 79 11.06 -21.22 2.06
N GLU A 80 11.10 -21.98 0.97
CA GLU A 80 10.79 -21.47 -0.38
C GLU A 80 9.43 -20.73 -0.38
N ASN A 81 8.39 -21.38 0.15
CA ASN A 81 7.02 -20.88 0.15
C ASN A 81 6.76 -19.62 0.98
N GLY A 82 7.70 -19.21 1.85
CA GLY A 82 7.61 -17.94 2.58
C GLY A 82 7.95 -16.71 1.74
N SER A 83 8.73 -16.87 0.67
CA SER A 83 9.35 -15.77 -0.06
C SER A 83 8.49 -15.21 -1.19
N MET A 84 8.62 -13.90 -1.44
CA MET A 84 8.08 -13.27 -2.65
C MET A 84 8.83 -13.65 -3.94
N PHE A 85 9.99 -14.32 -3.82
CA PHE A 85 10.80 -14.78 -4.94
C PHE A 85 10.51 -16.23 -5.36
N ASN A 86 9.81 -17.03 -4.55
CA ASN A 86 9.41 -18.43 -4.84
C ASN A 86 8.99 -18.63 -6.33
N PRO A 87 9.62 -19.52 -7.13
CA PRO A 87 10.59 -20.57 -6.76
C PRO A 87 12.08 -20.18 -6.96
N GLY A 88 12.40 -18.88 -6.92
CA GLY A 88 13.71 -18.35 -7.27
C GLY A 88 13.98 -18.46 -8.78
N ILE A 89 15.27 -18.44 -9.15
CA ILE A 89 15.68 -18.68 -10.54
C ILE A 89 15.67 -20.19 -10.83
N THR A 90 14.90 -20.59 -11.83
CA THR A 90 14.81 -21.99 -12.29
C THR A 90 15.48 -22.17 -13.66
N SER A 91 15.96 -23.39 -13.92
CA SER A 91 16.65 -23.77 -15.16
C SER A 91 15.93 -24.94 -15.86
N PRO A 92 15.84 -24.95 -17.20
CA PRO A 92 15.40 -26.13 -17.96
C PRO A 92 16.51 -27.18 -18.12
N VAL A 93 17.73 -26.91 -17.65
CA VAL A 93 18.94 -27.74 -17.80
C VAL A 93 19.75 -27.75 -16.49
N GLY A 94 19.40 -28.63 -15.56
CA GLY A 94 20.10 -28.75 -14.27
C GLY A 94 19.79 -27.59 -13.31
N SER A 95 20.75 -27.21 -12.47
CA SER A 95 20.63 -26.04 -11.59
C SER A 95 20.90 -24.74 -12.34
N ALA A 96 20.23 -23.65 -11.95
CA ALA A 96 20.54 -22.31 -12.46
C ALA A 96 21.69 -21.62 -11.69
N LYS A 97 22.06 -22.14 -10.51
CA LYS A 97 23.01 -21.55 -9.55
C LYS A 97 24.25 -20.97 -10.25
N ARG A 98 25.00 -21.81 -10.98
CA ARG A 98 26.29 -21.44 -11.60
C ARG A 98 26.20 -20.75 -12.98
N TRP A 99 25.01 -20.37 -13.46
CA TRP A 99 24.83 -19.82 -14.80
C TRP A 99 25.65 -18.53 -15.07
N LEU A 100 26.38 -18.49 -16.18
CA LEU A 100 27.15 -17.31 -16.65
C LEU A 100 26.33 -16.41 -17.58
N THR A 101 26.40 -15.08 -17.40
CA THR A 101 25.77 -14.11 -18.31
C THR A 101 26.38 -14.11 -19.72
N PRO A 102 25.63 -13.72 -20.77
CA PRO A 102 26.09 -13.80 -22.16
C PRO A 102 27.37 -13.01 -22.44
N GLY A 103 28.43 -13.74 -22.80
CA GLY A 103 29.76 -13.21 -23.11
C GLY A 103 30.67 -14.30 -23.71
N PRO A 104 31.99 -14.09 -23.78
CA PRO A 104 32.92 -15.02 -24.42
C PRO A 104 33.26 -16.23 -23.52
N THR A 105 32.29 -17.12 -23.34
CA THR A 105 32.48 -18.45 -22.72
C THR A 105 32.98 -19.49 -23.72
N PRO A 106 33.57 -20.63 -23.28
CA PRO A 106 34.05 -21.68 -24.18
C PRO A 106 32.94 -22.33 -25.01
N SER A 107 33.32 -23.01 -26.10
CA SER A 107 32.35 -23.72 -26.95
C SER A 107 31.59 -24.80 -26.14
N ARG A 108 30.27 -24.87 -26.35
CA ARG A 108 29.26 -25.69 -25.63
C ARG A 108 28.58 -25.04 -24.42
N TRP A 109 28.82 -23.76 -24.12
CA TRP A 109 27.95 -22.99 -23.22
C TRP A 109 26.48 -23.00 -23.70
N VAL A 110 25.54 -23.12 -22.75
CA VAL A 110 24.09 -23.07 -23.02
C VAL A 110 23.55 -21.70 -22.63
N SER A 111 22.95 -21.00 -23.60
CA SER A 111 22.28 -19.72 -23.40
C SER A 111 20.83 -19.92 -22.92
N PRO A 112 20.27 -19.07 -22.04
CA PRO A 112 20.86 -17.87 -21.45
C PRO A 112 21.51 -18.11 -20.07
N GLY A 113 22.22 -17.09 -19.57
CA GLY A 113 22.61 -16.99 -18.16
C GLY A 113 21.45 -16.61 -17.23
N PRO A 114 21.73 -16.16 -15.99
CA PRO A 114 20.72 -15.81 -15.00
C PRO A 114 19.74 -14.76 -15.57
N PRO A 115 18.42 -15.05 -15.57
CA PRO A 115 17.43 -14.12 -16.12
C PRO A 115 17.30 -12.92 -15.18
N CYS A 116 17.26 -11.71 -15.74
CA CYS A 116 17.08 -10.51 -14.94
C CYS A 116 15.72 -10.47 -14.21
N THR A 117 14.73 -11.27 -14.63
CA THR A 117 13.40 -11.33 -14.03
C THR A 117 12.90 -12.76 -13.92
N ILE A 118 12.20 -13.07 -12.83
CA ILE A 118 11.44 -14.31 -12.63
C ILE A 118 9.95 -14.01 -12.54
N THR A 119 9.12 -15.01 -12.82
CA THR A 119 7.69 -15.00 -12.46
C THR A 119 7.51 -15.81 -11.20
N ASN A 120 7.07 -15.18 -10.10
CA ASN A 120 6.90 -15.87 -8.82
C ASN A 120 5.62 -16.75 -8.80
N ALA A 121 5.45 -17.54 -7.74
CA ALA A 121 4.29 -18.42 -7.53
C ALA A 121 2.93 -17.70 -7.54
N ASN A 122 2.89 -16.38 -7.33
CA ASN A 122 1.68 -15.54 -7.43
C ASN A 122 1.44 -14.99 -8.85
N GLY A 123 2.25 -15.38 -9.84
CA GLY A 123 2.18 -14.88 -11.22
C GLY A 123 2.76 -13.47 -11.41
N GLN A 124 3.49 -12.94 -10.42
CA GLN A 124 4.07 -11.59 -10.49
C GLN A 124 5.47 -11.66 -11.12
N VAL A 125 5.72 -10.79 -12.10
CA VAL A 125 7.08 -10.61 -12.64
C VAL A 125 7.86 -9.67 -11.71
N THR A 126 8.96 -10.17 -11.16
CA THR A 126 9.90 -9.38 -10.32
C THR A 126 11.31 -9.47 -10.89
N SER A 127 12.17 -8.48 -10.58
CA SER A 127 13.60 -8.63 -10.84
C SER A 127 14.15 -9.76 -9.97
N ALA A 128 14.90 -10.68 -10.57
CA ALA A 128 15.63 -11.73 -9.86
C ALA A 128 17.01 -11.26 -9.39
N PHE A 129 17.44 -10.11 -9.91
CA PHE A 129 18.64 -9.40 -9.49
C PHE A 129 18.26 -8.39 -8.40
N VAL A 130 18.92 -8.46 -7.25
CA VAL A 130 18.59 -7.67 -6.06
C VAL A 130 19.74 -6.78 -5.61
N GLU A 131 19.42 -5.67 -4.95
CA GLU A 131 20.37 -4.84 -4.20
C GLU A 131 19.95 -4.84 -2.72
N ILE A 132 20.83 -5.26 -1.83
CA ILE A 132 20.56 -5.28 -0.38
C ILE A 132 21.50 -4.29 0.30
N HIS A 133 20.93 -3.33 1.03
CA HIS A 133 21.70 -2.29 1.72
C HIS A 133 22.05 -2.68 3.15
N ARG A 134 23.26 -2.30 3.57
CA ARG A 134 23.67 -2.24 4.97
C ARG A 134 23.48 -3.55 5.75
N ILE A 135 23.74 -4.69 5.12
CA ILE A 135 23.87 -5.97 5.83
C ILE A 135 25.18 -6.01 6.61
N GLN A 136 25.21 -6.81 7.67
CA GLN A 136 26.44 -7.18 8.36
C GLN A 136 26.89 -8.56 7.87
N ARG A 137 28.19 -8.75 7.61
CA ARG A 137 28.71 -10.07 7.18
C ARG A 137 29.38 -10.86 8.30
N ASN A 138 29.37 -12.19 8.16
CA ASN A 138 30.23 -13.11 8.92
C ASN A 138 31.58 -13.36 8.18
N TYR A 139 32.40 -14.30 8.66
CA TYR A 139 33.64 -14.75 8.02
C TYR A 139 33.47 -15.19 6.56
N LEU A 140 34.55 -15.08 5.79
CA LEU A 140 34.66 -15.52 4.39
C LEU A 140 35.34 -16.89 4.35
N TYR A 141 34.64 -17.90 3.87
CA TYR A 141 35.17 -19.24 3.65
C TYR A 141 35.52 -19.43 2.18
N ASN A 142 36.39 -20.41 1.87
CA ASN A 142 36.69 -20.82 0.50
C ASN A 142 36.43 -22.33 0.41
N GLU A 143 35.46 -22.71 -0.40
CA GLU A 143 34.97 -24.09 -0.58
C GLU A 143 34.59 -24.35 -2.05
N ASP A 144 34.09 -25.56 -2.37
CA ASP A 144 33.93 -26.10 -3.73
C ASP A 144 35.06 -25.71 -4.72
N TYR A 145 36.20 -26.40 -4.61
CA TYR A 145 37.38 -26.12 -5.44
C TYR A 145 37.35 -26.89 -6.77
N ALA A 146 37.37 -26.18 -7.89
CA ALA A 146 37.42 -26.76 -9.23
C ALA A 146 38.54 -26.21 -10.12
N ILE A 147 38.78 -26.93 -11.21
CA ILE A 147 39.69 -26.56 -12.32
C ILE A 147 38.98 -26.61 -13.70
N GLN A 148 37.66 -26.82 -13.71
CA GLN A 148 36.81 -26.93 -14.90
C GLN A 148 35.46 -26.29 -14.61
N TYR A 149 34.84 -25.69 -15.63
CA TYR A 149 33.49 -25.17 -15.58
C TYR A 149 32.46 -26.26 -15.26
N ASP A 150 31.35 -25.89 -14.65
CA ASP A 150 30.18 -26.75 -14.49
C ASP A 150 29.71 -27.29 -15.86
N PRO A 151 29.16 -28.52 -15.95
CA PRO A 151 28.56 -29.05 -17.17
C PRO A 151 27.56 -28.11 -17.86
N VAL A 152 26.80 -27.29 -17.12
CA VAL A 152 25.86 -26.30 -17.66
C VAL A 152 26.57 -25.15 -18.40
N ASN A 153 27.76 -24.78 -17.94
CA ASN A 153 28.67 -23.83 -18.58
C ASN A 153 29.58 -24.50 -19.64
N GLY A 154 29.37 -25.80 -19.90
CA GLY A 154 30.00 -26.57 -20.97
C GLY A 154 31.13 -27.51 -20.55
N GLY A 155 31.45 -27.62 -19.26
CA GLY A 155 32.38 -28.64 -18.74
C GLY A 155 33.85 -28.51 -19.14
N ASN A 156 34.28 -27.34 -19.65
CA ASN A 156 35.64 -27.16 -20.15
C ASN A 156 36.62 -26.81 -19.02
N PRO A 157 37.93 -27.14 -19.12
CA PRO A 157 38.95 -26.65 -18.18
C PRO A 157 39.00 -25.12 -18.10
N TYR A 158 39.30 -24.58 -16.92
CA TYR A 158 39.43 -23.14 -16.72
C TYR A 158 40.58 -22.54 -17.56
N PRO A 159 40.46 -21.31 -18.10
CA PRO A 159 41.41 -20.78 -19.10
C PRO A 159 42.86 -20.68 -18.62
N THR A 160 43.08 -20.55 -17.30
CA THR A 160 44.39 -20.46 -16.67
C THR A 160 44.87 -21.78 -16.02
N GLY A 161 44.02 -22.81 -15.97
CA GLY A 161 44.27 -24.03 -15.19
C GLY A 161 44.37 -23.81 -13.67
N THR A 162 43.98 -22.63 -13.16
CA THR A 162 44.01 -22.31 -11.73
C THR A 162 42.94 -23.11 -10.99
N ASN A 163 43.30 -23.67 -9.83
CA ASN A 163 42.32 -24.21 -8.89
C ASN A 163 41.60 -23.05 -8.19
N LEU A 164 40.33 -22.83 -8.54
CA LEU A 164 39.50 -21.75 -8.00
C LEU A 164 38.45 -22.35 -7.08
N SER A 165 38.10 -21.63 -6.03
CA SER A 165 37.05 -21.99 -5.08
C SER A 165 35.86 -21.04 -5.23
N ASP A 166 34.69 -21.46 -4.78
CA ASP A 166 33.68 -20.52 -4.30
C ASP A 166 34.25 -19.72 -3.11
N THR A 167 33.72 -18.53 -2.86
CA THR A 167 34.04 -17.77 -1.63
C THR A 167 32.74 -17.33 -1.01
N THR A 168 32.46 -17.86 0.17
CA THR A 168 31.10 -17.89 0.73
C THR A 168 31.08 -17.17 2.07
N PHE A 169 29.94 -16.58 2.42
CA PHE A 169 29.68 -16.00 3.74
C PHE A 169 28.18 -15.85 4.00
N ASN A 170 27.83 -15.72 5.27
CA ASN A 170 26.47 -15.33 5.66
C ASN A 170 26.38 -13.81 5.84
N GLY A 171 25.46 -13.18 5.13
CA GLY A 171 25.02 -11.81 5.35
C GLY A 171 23.78 -11.80 6.24
N PHE A 172 23.73 -10.94 7.27
CA PHE A 172 22.63 -10.88 8.22
C PHE A 172 22.21 -9.45 8.55
N THR A 173 20.97 -9.30 8.99
CA THR A 173 20.39 -8.00 9.35
C THR A 173 21.03 -7.48 10.66
N PRO A 174 21.59 -6.25 10.66
CA PRO A 174 22.17 -5.63 11.85
C PRO A 174 21.27 -5.70 13.09
N GLY A 175 21.86 -6.11 14.22
CA GLY A 175 21.15 -6.30 15.49
C GLY A 175 20.67 -7.73 15.74
N TYR A 176 20.60 -8.57 14.70
CA TYR A 176 20.45 -10.01 14.85
C TYR A 176 21.82 -10.69 14.96
N ALA A 177 21.85 -11.85 15.60
CA ALA A 177 23.04 -12.70 15.69
C ALA A 177 22.98 -13.81 14.63
N THR A 178 24.13 -14.39 14.29
CA THR A 178 24.21 -15.56 13.40
C THR A 178 23.30 -16.69 13.88
N CYS A 179 22.55 -17.26 12.93
CA CYS A 179 21.76 -18.48 13.11
C CYS A 179 22.59 -19.64 13.69
N THR A 180 22.04 -20.37 14.66
CA THR A 180 22.59 -21.64 15.14
C THR A 180 21.45 -22.59 15.54
N SER A 181 21.74 -23.88 15.69
CA SER A 181 20.80 -24.87 16.25
C SER A 181 20.36 -24.60 17.70
N THR A 182 20.97 -23.60 18.36
CA THR A 182 20.60 -23.12 19.71
C THR A 182 20.04 -21.70 19.72
N ASN A 183 20.07 -20.99 18.58
CA ASN A 183 19.52 -19.65 18.41
C ASN A 183 18.88 -19.51 17.02
N THR A 184 17.62 -19.94 16.92
CA THR A 184 16.82 -19.86 15.69
C THR A 184 16.39 -18.43 15.34
N THR A 185 16.44 -17.50 16.29
CA THR A 185 16.09 -16.08 16.12
C THR A 185 16.92 -15.35 15.06
N GLY A 186 18.11 -15.87 14.71
CA GLY A 186 18.96 -15.32 13.66
C GLY A 186 18.63 -15.82 12.24
N CYS A 187 17.93 -16.95 12.11
CA CYS A 187 17.84 -17.69 10.86
C CYS A 187 16.91 -17.01 9.84
N MET A 188 15.76 -16.47 10.27
CA MET A 188 14.91 -15.60 9.43
C MET A 188 15.50 -14.20 9.17
N HIS A 189 16.75 -13.95 9.57
CA HIS A 189 17.47 -12.68 9.41
C HIS A 189 18.89 -12.88 8.86
N THR A 190 19.20 -14.08 8.34
CA THR A 190 20.52 -14.44 7.77
C THR A 190 20.32 -15.13 6.42
N ILE A 191 21.07 -14.71 5.39
CA ILE A 191 21.05 -15.29 4.05
C ILE A 191 22.48 -15.68 3.62
N HIS A 192 22.60 -16.79 2.90
CA HIS A 192 23.89 -17.24 2.36
C HIS A 192 24.28 -16.41 1.11
N MET A 193 25.57 -16.20 0.88
CA MET A 193 26.08 -15.40 -0.23
C MET A 193 27.38 -15.98 -0.79
N GLU A 194 27.44 -16.17 -2.11
CA GLU A 194 28.53 -16.89 -2.77
C GLU A 194 29.14 -16.11 -3.93
N PHE A 195 30.45 -15.87 -3.87
CA PHE A 195 31.24 -15.46 -5.03
C PHE A 195 31.64 -16.72 -5.82
N ASP A 196 30.91 -16.99 -6.90
CA ASP A 196 31.00 -18.24 -7.67
C ASP A 196 32.35 -18.45 -8.40
N HIS A 197 32.83 -19.70 -8.41
CA HIS A 197 34.09 -20.15 -9.02
C HIS A 197 34.13 -20.13 -10.55
N ASP A 198 33.03 -20.43 -11.23
CA ASP A 198 32.89 -20.29 -12.68
C ASP A 198 32.85 -18.81 -13.08
N TRP A 199 32.20 -17.96 -12.28
CA TRP A 199 32.21 -16.50 -12.45
C TRP A 199 33.60 -15.90 -12.25
N LYS A 200 34.41 -16.43 -11.33
CA LYS A 200 35.84 -16.10 -11.22
C LYS A 200 36.64 -16.60 -12.42
N ALA A 201 36.41 -17.82 -12.89
CA ALA A 201 37.09 -18.39 -14.05
C ALA A 201 36.78 -17.66 -15.38
N ALA A 202 35.56 -17.16 -15.52
CA ALA A 202 35.13 -16.31 -16.64
C ALA A 202 35.63 -14.86 -16.55
N GLY A 203 36.26 -14.46 -15.44
CA GLY A 203 36.71 -13.09 -15.20
C GLY A 203 35.59 -12.08 -14.94
N TYR A 204 34.36 -12.54 -14.70
CA TYR A 204 33.24 -11.69 -14.27
C TYR A 204 33.35 -11.31 -12.78
N CYS A 205 34.14 -12.08 -12.03
CA CYS A 205 34.35 -11.93 -10.59
C CYS A 205 35.82 -12.17 -10.20
N GLY A 206 36.19 -11.89 -8.94
CA GLY A 206 37.57 -12.03 -8.47
C GLY A 206 38.42 -10.74 -8.61
N PRO A 207 39.76 -10.85 -8.70
CA PRO A 207 40.68 -9.73 -8.49
C PRO A 207 40.41 -8.48 -9.35
N ASN A 208 40.28 -7.32 -8.70
CA ASN A 208 39.99 -6.01 -9.31
C ASN A 208 38.59 -5.88 -9.96
N THR A 209 37.66 -6.80 -9.68
CA THR A 209 36.26 -6.71 -10.14
C THR A 209 35.34 -6.10 -9.07
N ALA A 210 34.09 -5.80 -9.44
CA ALA A 210 33.06 -5.35 -8.49
C ALA A 210 32.72 -6.40 -7.40
N CYS A 211 33.07 -7.67 -7.62
CA CYS A 211 32.96 -8.75 -6.65
C CYS A 211 34.30 -9.39 -6.28
N ASP A 212 35.35 -8.57 -6.10
CA ASP A 212 36.63 -9.04 -5.57
C ASP A 212 36.49 -9.44 -4.08
N PRO A 213 36.63 -10.74 -3.71
CA PRO A 213 36.52 -11.18 -2.32
C PRO A 213 37.76 -10.85 -1.50
N HIS A 214 38.93 -10.68 -2.14
CA HIS A 214 40.16 -10.29 -1.46
C HIS A 214 40.09 -8.82 -1.04
N ALA A 215 39.59 -7.95 -1.93
CA ALA A 215 39.28 -6.57 -1.59
C ALA A 215 38.22 -6.48 -0.47
N MET A 216 37.21 -7.37 -0.44
CA MET A 216 36.27 -7.43 0.69
C MET A 216 36.99 -7.76 2.00
N ALA A 217 37.81 -8.82 2.01
CA ALA A 217 38.55 -9.26 3.19
C ALA A 217 39.53 -8.19 3.72
N GLN A 218 40.06 -7.32 2.85
CA GLN A 218 40.86 -6.16 3.26
C GLN A 218 40.03 -4.99 3.80
N ALA A 219 38.90 -4.66 3.15
CA ALA A 219 38.10 -3.48 3.47
C ALA A 219 37.17 -3.67 4.69
N THR A 220 36.82 -4.91 5.02
CA THR A 220 35.86 -5.25 6.07
C THR A 220 36.50 -6.17 7.13
N PRO A 221 36.47 -5.84 8.43
CA PRO A 221 37.03 -6.70 9.46
C PRO A 221 36.38 -8.08 9.46
N ALA A 222 37.18 -9.14 9.50
CA ALA A 222 36.69 -10.52 9.53
C ALA A 222 36.58 -11.05 10.98
N GLU A 223 35.41 -11.58 11.36
CA GLU A 223 35.26 -12.44 12.54
C GLU A 223 36.16 -13.70 12.42
N PRO A 224 36.52 -14.43 13.49
CA PRO A 224 36.21 -14.20 14.90
C PRO A 224 37.15 -13.17 15.55
N SER A 225 37.83 -12.32 14.78
CA SER A 225 38.37 -11.07 15.34
C SER A 225 37.17 -10.20 15.74
N PRO A 226 36.93 -9.97 17.04
CA PRO A 226 35.60 -9.68 17.58
C PRO A 226 35.24 -8.21 17.35
N ASN A 227 35.13 -7.79 16.10
CA ASN A 227 35.00 -6.40 15.68
C ASN A 227 33.62 -6.12 15.13
N CYS A 228 33.03 -7.02 14.34
CA CYS A 228 31.68 -6.84 13.82
C CYS A 228 30.62 -7.26 14.85
N GLN A 229 30.93 -8.18 15.77
CA GLN A 229 30.06 -8.51 16.90
C GLN A 229 30.22 -7.55 18.12
N LYS A 230 30.99 -6.46 18.01
CA LYS A 230 31.07 -5.43 19.07
C LYS A 230 29.87 -4.47 19.03
N THR A 231 29.55 -3.91 20.19
CA THR A 231 28.59 -2.80 20.33
C THR A 231 29.33 -1.52 20.75
N PRO A 232 29.25 -0.41 19.99
CA PRO A 232 28.64 -0.28 18.66
C PRO A 232 29.44 -1.02 17.58
N VAL A 233 28.72 -1.52 16.57
CA VAL A 233 29.33 -2.21 15.41
C VAL A 233 30.09 -1.17 14.55
N PRO A 234 31.37 -1.41 14.18
CA PRO A 234 32.13 -0.54 13.29
C PRO A 234 31.48 -0.37 11.92
N SER A 235 31.55 0.82 11.35
CA SER A 235 30.96 1.12 10.03
C SER A 235 31.47 0.20 8.91
N ALA A 236 32.76 -0.19 8.96
CA ALA A 236 33.39 -1.11 8.02
C ALA A 236 32.90 -2.56 8.08
N CYS A 237 31.97 -2.90 8.99
CA CYS A 237 31.30 -4.20 9.03
C CYS A 237 29.99 -4.24 8.23
N PHE A 238 29.50 -3.08 7.77
CA PHE A 238 28.30 -2.98 6.95
C PHE A 238 28.65 -2.90 5.46
N ILE A 239 28.04 -3.74 4.65
CA ILE A 239 28.18 -3.73 3.19
C ILE A 239 26.83 -3.58 2.50
N ASP A 240 26.85 -2.99 1.31
CA ASP A 240 25.78 -3.15 0.34
C ASP A 240 26.21 -4.21 -0.69
N VAL A 241 25.27 -4.99 -1.20
CA VAL A 241 25.53 -6.10 -2.14
C VAL A 241 24.56 -6.09 -3.31
N GLN A 242 24.99 -6.64 -4.45
CA GLN A 242 24.15 -6.94 -5.61
C GLN A 242 24.40 -8.34 -6.15
N GLY A 243 23.34 -9.12 -6.34
CA GLY A 243 23.44 -10.50 -6.85
C GLY A 243 22.09 -11.06 -7.25
N PHE A 244 22.08 -12.33 -7.66
CA PHE A 244 20.84 -13.03 -8.05
C PHE A 244 20.27 -13.83 -6.88
N VAL A 245 18.94 -13.88 -6.77
CA VAL A 245 18.25 -14.68 -5.76
C VAL A 245 18.05 -16.11 -6.26
N PHE A 246 18.61 -17.09 -5.53
CA PHE A 246 18.47 -18.51 -5.81
C PHE A 246 17.91 -19.28 -4.59
N PHE A 247 17.36 -20.46 -4.83
CA PHE A 247 16.90 -21.38 -3.79
C PHE A 247 17.56 -22.75 -3.98
N ASP A 248 18.56 -23.05 -3.14
CA ASP A 248 19.29 -24.30 -3.15
C ASP A 248 18.60 -25.36 -2.28
N THR A 249 17.81 -26.21 -2.93
CA THR A 249 17.12 -27.36 -2.33
C THR A 249 18.08 -28.36 -1.64
N SER A 250 19.38 -28.33 -1.94
CA SER A 250 20.35 -29.23 -1.29
C SER A 250 20.83 -28.73 0.07
N HIS A 251 20.74 -27.42 0.35
CA HIS A 251 21.23 -26.79 1.57
C HIS A 251 20.13 -26.29 2.53
N GLU A 252 18.84 -26.58 2.24
CA GLU A 252 17.67 -26.23 3.09
C GLU A 252 17.81 -26.57 4.58
N ASN A 253 18.62 -27.58 4.90
CA ASN A 253 18.74 -28.13 6.25
C ASN A 253 20.11 -27.85 6.90
N ASP A 254 20.96 -27.07 6.24
CA ASP A 254 22.36 -26.93 6.63
C ASP A 254 22.63 -25.66 7.44
N ALA A 255 23.43 -25.81 8.51
CA ALA A 255 23.76 -24.72 9.42
C ALA A 255 24.62 -23.62 8.75
N SER A 256 25.38 -23.96 7.70
CA SER A 256 26.10 -23.01 6.83
C SER A 256 25.11 -22.06 6.14
N HIS A 257 24.02 -22.56 5.57
CA HIS A 257 22.97 -21.77 4.92
C HIS A 257 21.87 -21.31 5.91
N SER A 258 22.12 -21.34 7.22
CA SER A 258 21.17 -20.92 8.26
C SER A 258 19.83 -21.68 8.24
N PHE A 259 19.85 -22.97 7.87
CA PHE A 259 18.68 -23.83 7.70
C PHE A 259 17.67 -23.26 6.67
N SER A 260 18.18 -22.72 5.56
CA SER A 260 17.40 -22.05 4.52
C SER A 260 18.00 -22.34 3.15
N GLY A 261 17.18 -22.69 2.15
CA GLY A 261 17.67 -22.80 0.77
C GLY A 261 17.95 -21.44 0.10
N TRP A 262 17.42 -20.34 0.65
CA TRP A 262 17.60 -19.01 0.07
C TRP A 262 19.04 -18.50 0.17
N GLU A 263 19.57 -18.06 -0.97
CA GLU A 263 20.93 -17.52 -1.11
C GLU A 263 21.00 -16.40 -2.15
N ILE A 264 22.07 -15.62 -2.08
CA ILE A 264 22.48 -14.69 -3.15
C ILE A 264 23.61 -15.36 -3.94
N HIS A 265 23.24 -16.08 -5.00
CA HIS A 265 24.15 -16.76 -5.91
C HIS A 265 23.78 -16.48 -7.38
N PRO A 266 24.75 -16.03 -8.20
CA PRO A 266 26.05 -15.51 -7.81
C PRO A 266 25.93 -14.13 -7.14
N LEU A 267 26.78 -13.86 -6.15
CA LEU A 267 27.01 -12.51 -5.63
C LEU A 267 27.91 -11.75 -6.61
N THR A 268 27.35 -10.78 -7.32
CA THR A 268 28.00 -10.14 -8.48
C THR A 268 28.70 -8.83 -8.17
N ALA A 269 28.34 -8.13 -7.08
CA ALA A 269 29.05 -6.95 -6.61
C ALA A 269 28.84 -6.68 -5.11
N TRP A 270 29.78 -5.95 -4.50
CA TRP A 270 29.66 -5.43 -3.13
C TRP A 270 30.33 -4.05 -2.98
N ARG A 271 30.00 -3.34 -1.91
CA ARG A 271 30.73 -2.14 -1.44
C ARG A 271 30.58 -1.95 0.07
N ILE A 272 31.44 -1.14 0.69
CA ILE A 272 31.18 -0.63 2.05
C ILE A 272 29.90 0.20 2.04
N SER A 273 28.98 -0.07 2.98
CA SER A 273 27.71 0.64 3.06
C SER A 273 27.91 2.07 3.56
N THR A 274 27.48 3.05 2.75
CA THR A 274 27.35 4.45 3.16
C THR A 274 25.96 4.78 3.68
N ALA A 275 25.03 3.82 3.64
CA ALA A 275 23.65 3.99 4.10
C ALA A 275 23.61 4.11 5.63
N SER A 276 22.90 5.12 6.14
CA SER A 276 22.61 5.30 7.57
C SER A 276 21.24 4.71 7.92
N PRO A 277 21.05 4.15 9.12
CA PRO A 277 19.73 3.73 9.60
C PRO A 277 18.73 4.89 9.55
N ASP A 278 17.52 4.63 9.04
CA ASP A 278 16.48 5.64 8.86
C ASP A 278 15.08 4.99 8.92
N PHE A 279 14.01 5.77 8.84
CA PHE A 279 12.65 5.24 8.71
C PHE A 279 11.80 6.08 7.74
N SER A 280 10.68 5.52 7.30
CA SER A 280 9.62 6.28 6.62
C SER A 280 8.32 6.21 7.39
N LEU A 281 7.46 7.21 7.18
CA LEU A 281 6.10 7.27 7.72
C LEU A 281 5.09 7.36 6.58
N SER A 282 4.05 6.53 6.62
CA SER A 282 2.89 6.62 5.73
C SER A 282 1.58 6.64 6.52
N ALA A 283 0.54 7.24 5.94
CA ALA A 283 -0.78 7.35 6.54
C ALA A 283 -1.83 6.68 5.64
N SER A 284 -2.71 5.86 6.22
CA SER A 284 -3.78 5.18 5.51
C SER A 284 -5.08 5.15 6.35
N PRO A 285 -6.18 5.78 5.89
CA PRO A 285 -6.26 6.67 4.72
C PRO A 285 -5.56 8.02 4.96
N SER A 286 -4.92 8.57 3.93
CA SER A 286 -4.27 9.90 3.97
C SER A 286 -5.25 11.09 3.85
N SER A 287 -6.55 10.82 3.72
CA SER A 287 -7.60 11.83 3.75
C SER A 287 -8.78 11.34 4.59
N LEU A 288 -9.27 12.20 5.49
CA LEU A 288 -10.31 11.89 6.46
C LEU A 288 -11.53 12.83 6.28
N PRO A 289 -12.67 12.34 5.75
CA PRO A 289 -13.95 13.04 5.86
C PRO A 289 -14.52 12.84 7.28
N VAL A 290 -14.74 13.93 8.03
CA VAL A 290 -15.17 13.89 9.43
C VAL A 290 -16.33 14.87 9.65
N PRO A 291 -17.54 14.41 10.04
CA PRO A 291 -18.62 15.33 10.37
C PRO A 291 -18.29 16.20 11.60
N PRO A 292 -18.90 17.39 11.76
CA PRO A 292 -18.78 18.20 12.98
C PRO A 292 -19.11 17.43 14.26
N GLY A 293 -18.23 17.52 15.27
CA GLY A 293 -18.35 16.84 16.56
C GLY A 293 -18.01 15.35 16.55
N GLN A 294 -17.47 14.80 15.46
CA GLN A 294 -17.15 13.38 15.32
C GLN A 294 -15.64 13.11 15.28
N SER A 295 -15.29 11.82 15.35
CA SER A 295 -13.92 11.32 15.22
C SER A 295 -13.75 10.44 14.00
N ALA A 296 -12.56 10.50 13.38
CA ALA A 296 -12.11 9.57 12.35
C ALA A 296 -10.66 9.11 12.64
N PHE A 297 -10.23 8.05 11.95
CA PHE A 297 -8.98 7.34 12.23
C PHE A 297 -8.14 7.10 10.98
N SER A 298 -6.83 7.23 11.10
CA SER A 298 -5.84 6.74 10.14
C SER A 298 -4.82 5.86 10.84
N THR A 299 -4.45 4.74 10.22
CA THR A 299 -3.24 4.02 10.60
C THR A 299 -2.04 4.82 10.12
N ILE A 300 -1.07 5.05 11.00
CA ILE A 300 0.26 5.58 10.68
C ILE A 300 1.24 4.42 10.75
N THR A 301 1.84 4.07 9.62
CA THR A 301 2.81 2.98 9.50
C THR A 301 4.22 3.55 9.47
N VAL A 302 5.07 3.05 10.36
CA VAL A 302 6.53 3.18 10.32
C VAL A 302 7.08 2.02 9.51
N ASN A 303 7.97 2.31 8.57
CA ASN A 303 8.79 1.29 7.91
C ASN A 303 10.26 1.53 8.26
N SER A 304 10.97 0.47 8.68
CA SER A 304 12.42 0.49 8.86
C SER A 304 13.12 0.67 7.51
N LEU A 305 14.15 1.52 7.45
CA LEU A 305 15.05 1.68 6.31
C LEU A 305 16.49 1.45 6.79
N ASN A 306 17.31 0.81 5.95
CA ASN A 306 18.73 0.54 6.26
C ASN A 306 18.90 -0.09 7.65
N SER A 307 18.09 -1.11 7.95
CA SER A 307 18.17 -1.90 9.18
C SER A 307 18.00 -1.08 10.48
N PHE A 308 17.21 0.00 10.44
CA PHE A 308 16.87 0.79 11.62
C PHE A 308 15.99 -0.01 12.59
N ALA A 309 16.49 -0.21 13.81
CA ALA A 309 15.73 -0.71 14.94
C ALA A 309 15.71 0.36 16.04
N GLY A 310 14.55 0.58 16.67
CA GLY A 310 14.44 1.58 17.72
C GLY A 310 13.01 1.92 18.12
N SER A 311 12.88 2.69 19.20
CA SER A 311 11.60 3.29 19.59
C SER A 311 11.44 4.66 18.95
N LEU A 312 10.27 4.89 18.34
CA LEU A 312 9.85 6.16 17.77
C LEU A 312 8.80 6.79 18.69
N SER A 313 8.88 8.10 18.89
CA SER A 313 7.83 8.90 19.52
C SER A 313 7.13 9.76 18.47
N PHE A 314 5.83 10.01 18.65
CA PHE A 314 5.03 10.81 17.72
C PHE A 314 4.52 12.10 18.35
N THR A 315 4.39 13.12 17.50
CA THR A 315 3.64 14.36 17.77
C THR A 315 2.84 14.74 16.54
N THR A 316 1.83 15.58 16.72
CA THR A 316 0.88 15.98 15.69
C THR A 316 0.67 17.48 15.71
N THR A 317 0.76 18.14 14.56
CA THR A 317 0.36 19.54 14.40
C THR A 317 -0.82 19.63 13.43
N VAL A 318 -1.76 20.53 13.72
CA VAL A 318 -2.99 20.72 12.92
C VAL A 318 -3.02 22.15 12.41
N LEU A 319 -3.14 22.32 11.09
CA LEU A 319 -3.12 23.62 10.41
C LEU A 319 -4.42 23.84 9.64
N SER A 320 -5.23 24.79 10.10
CA SER A 320 -6.45 25.26 9.41
C SER A 320 -6.11 25.84 8.04
N GLN A 321 -6.84 25.44 7.01
CA GLN A 321 -6.73 26.01 5.66
C GLN A 321 -7.64 27.24 5.53
N PRO A 322 -7.50 28.05 4.44
CA PRO A 322 -8.43 29.13 4.16
C PRO A 322 -9.89 28.66 4.17
N ASN A 323 -10.79 29.52 4.63
CA ASN A 323 -12.23 29.26 4.83
C ASN A 323 -12.58 28.24 5.93
N SER A 324 -11.62 27.79 6.75
CA SER A 324 -11.94 27.04 7.97
C SER A 324 -12.60 27.94 9.02
N SER A 325 -13.55 27.41 9.79
CA SER A 325 -14.10 28.09 10.97
C SER A 325 -14.37 27.14 12.13
N GLY A 326 -14.49 27.67 13.34
CA GLY A 326 -14.46 26.90 14.59
C GLY A 326 -13.03 26.54 15.04
N PRO A 327 -12.88 25.84 16.18
CA PRO A 327 -11.59 25.33 16.66
C PRO A 327 -10.84 24.46 15.63
N ALA A 328 -9.52 24.34 15.77
CA ALA A 328 -8.79 23.29 15.06
C ALA A 328 -9.19 21.91 15.62
N PRO A 329 -9.32 20.85 14.78
CA PRO A 329 -9.49 19.48 15.24
C PRO A 329 -8.39 19.06 16.23
N ILE A 330 -8.75 18.23 17.20
CA ILE A 330 -7.80 17.62 18.13
C ILE A 330 -7.28 16.33 17.50
N SER A 331 -5.96 16.17 17.43
CA SER A 331 -5.29 14.96 16.95
C SER A 331 -4.56 14.24 18.08
N ALA A 332 -4.66 12.91 18.13
CA ALA A 332 -4.00 12.08 19.14
C ALA A 332 -3.47 10.78 18.54
N MET A 333 -2.28 10.36 18.95
CA MET A 333 -1.63 9.12 18.52
C MET A 333 -1.79 8.04 19.59
N ASN A 334 -2.23 6.85 19.21
CA ASN A 334 -2.36 5.70 20.11
C ASN A 334 -1.81 4.40 19.46
N PRO A 335 -0.72 3.82 19.99
CA PRO A 335 0.14 4.35 21.05
C PRO A 335 0.94 5.58 20.58
N SER A 336 1.28 6.48 21.50
CA SER A 336 2.10 7.69 21.19
C SER A 336 3.58 7.39 20.95
N THR A 337 4.02 6.17 21.27
CA THR A 337 5.32 5.61 20.93
C THR A 337 5.16 4.21 20.34
N VAL A 338 6.04 3.81 19.43
CA VAL A 338 6.11 2.45 18.89
C VAL A 338 7.57 1.98 18.84
N THR A 339 7.79 0.68 18.81
CA THR A 339 9.13 0.11 18.56
C THR A 339 9.08 -0.64 17.24
N VAL A 340 10.07 -0.39 16.37
CA VAL A 340 10.26 -1.12 15.11
C VAL A 340 11.56 -1.93 15.19
N SER A 341 11.53 -3.15 14.66
CA SER A 341 12.74 -3.96 14.44
C SER A 341 13.46 -3.51 13.16
N ALA A 342 14.71 -3.92 13.00
CA ALA A 342 15.39 -3.78 11.72
C ALA A 342 14.57 -4.51 10.63
N SER A 343 14.44 -3.88 9.46
CA SER A 343 13.58 -4.31 8.34
C SER A 343 12.08 -4.45 8.65
N GLY A 344 11.64 -4.13 9.87
CA GLY A 344 10.27 -4.30 10.32
C GLY A 344 9.34 -3.13 9.99
N THR A 345 8.06 -3.33 10.28
CA THR A 345 7.03 -2.28 10.28
C THR A 345 6.36 -2.18 11.65
N ALA A 346 5.93 -0.98 12.02
CA ALA A 346 5.20 -0.73 13.27
C ALA A 346 4.06 0.26 13.03
N ASN A 347 2.92 0.08 13.71
CA ASN A 347 1.71 0.87 13.47
C ASN A 347 1.26 1.64 14.73
N SER A 348 0.76 2.86 14.52
CA SER A 348 0.02 3.64 15.52
C SER A 348 -1.25 4.22 14.90
N THR A 349 -2.34 4.30 15.65
CA THR A 349 -3.59 4.92 15.21
C THR A 349 -3.55 6.42 15.50
N LEU A 350 -3.65 7.23 14.44
CA LEU A 350 -4.02 8.64 14.55
C LEU A 350 -5.54 8.75 14.66
N THR A 351 -6.03 9.26 15.78
CA THR A 351 -7.42 9.74 15.94
C THR A 351 -7.46 11.24 15.67
N VAL A 352 -8.42 11.69 14.86
CA VAL A 352 -8.74 13.12 14.67
C VAL A 352 -10.19 13.36 15.07
N THR A 353 -10.42 14.31 15.98
CA THR A 353 -11.75 14.68 16.49
C THR A 353 -12.05 16.15 16.18
N THR A 354 -13.20 16.42 15.57
CA THR A 354 -13.69 17.79 15.28
C THR A 354 -14.54 18.30 16.45
N ALA A 355 -14.65 19.63 16.63
CA ALA A 355 -15.71 20.19 17.45
C ALA A 355 -17.01 20.34 16.64
N SER A 356 -18.16 20.44 17.32
CA SER A 356 -19.49 20.54 16.69
C SER A 356 -19.73 21.82 15.89
N SER A 357 -18.87 22.82 16.02
CA SER A 357 -18.89 24.09 15.26
C SER A 357 -17.80 24.19 14.19
N ASN A 358 -17.04 23.11 13.94
CA ASN A 358 -16.00 23.12 12.92
C ASN A 358 -16.60 23.07 11.51
N THR A 359 -16.00 23.80 10.59
CA THR A 359 -16.25 23.68 9.13
C THR A 359 -14.97 23.95 8.35
N GLY A 360 -14.88 23.41 7.13
CA GLY A 360 -13.73 23.60 6.23
C GLY A 360 -12.68 22.50 6.32
N ASN A 361 -11.44 22.83 6.00
CA ASN A 361 -10.38 21.87 5.70
C ASN A 361 -9.13 22.11 6.55
N TYR A 362 -8.52 21.05 7.04
CA TYR A 362 -7.35 21.10 7.93
C TYR A 362 -6.29 20.13 7.43
N VAL A 363 -5.03 20.45 7.71
CA VAL A 363 -3.88 19.59 7.41
C VAL A 363 -3.28 19.11 8.72
N VAL A 364 -3.19 17.79 8.89
CA VAL A 364 -2.53 17.17 10.06
C VAL A 364 -1.16 16.69 9.62
N THR A 365 -0.11 17.20 10.25
CA THR A 365 1.26 16.67 10.09
C THR A 365 1.56 15.77 11.28
N VAL A 366 1.77 14.49 11.03
CA VAL A 366 2.31 13.54 12.03
C VAL A 366 3.81 13.53 11.89
N THR A 367 4.52 13.88 12.96
CA THR A 367 5.98 13.86 13.02
C THR A 367 6.43 12.79 13.99
N GLY A 368 7.18 11.80 13.49
CA GLY A 368 7.84 10.78 14.29
C GLY A 368 9.33 11.10 14.45
N TRP A 369 9.90 10.80 15.60
CA TRP A 369 11.35 10.94 15.83
C TRP A 369 11.93 9.78 16.66
N SER A 370 13.22 9.51 16.45
CA SER A 370 14.03 8.61 17.26
C SER A 370 15.48 9.10 17.30
N GLY A 371 15.97 9.47 18.48
CA GLY A 371 17.25 10.17 18.63
C GLY A 371 17.27 11.46 17.79
N ASN A 372 18.20 11.53 16.83
CA ASN A 372 18.35 12.66 15.90
C ASN A 372 17.60 12.48 14.57
N LEU A 373 16.95 11.34 14.35
CA LEU A 373 16.19 11.06 13.13
C LEU A 373 14.74 11.55 13.30
N THR A 374 14.29 12.42 12.40
CA THR A 374 12.92 12.97 12.40
C THR A 374 12.32 12.87 11.00
N ARG A 375 11.11 12.34 10.91
CA ARG A 375 10.36 12.17 9.65
C ARG A 375 8.91 12.55 9.87
N SER A 376 8.21 12.92 8.81
CA SER A 376 6.80 13.29 8.88
C SER A 376 5.97 12.67 7.76
N THR A 377 4.68 12.52 8.01
CA THR A 377 3.66 12.22 7.01
C THR A 377 2.48 13.18 7.19
N ILE A 378 1.75 13.44 6.13
CA ILE A 378 0.72 14.50 6.07
C ILE A 378 -0.62 13.89 5.70
N LEU A 379 -1.68 14.32 6.38
CA LEU A 379 -3.06 13.94 6.11
C LEU A 379 -3.93 15.18 5.86
N SER A 380 -4.89 15.05 4.95
CA SER A 380 -5.99 16.01 4.80
C SER A 380 -7.15 15.61 5.71
N VAL A 381 -7.79 16.60 6.34
CA VAL A 381 -9.01 16.43 7.13
C VAL A 381 -10.07 17.36 6.56
N HIS A 382 -11.12 16.77 6.00
CA HIS A 382 -12.25 17.49 5.45
C HIS A 382 -13.39 17.45 6.47
N VAL A 383 -13.82 18.60 6.98
CA VAL A 383 -15.00 18.65 7.82
C VAL A 383 -16.21 18.67 6.90
N VAL A 384 -16.89 17.52 6.80
CA VAL A 384 -17.96 17.24 5.83
C VAL A 384 -19.32 17.51 6.43
N ASP A 385 -20.26 18.02 5.64
CA ASP A 385 -21.61 18.33 6.13
C ASP A 385 -22.67 18.20 5.01
N PHE A 386 -23.94 18.39 5.33
CA PHE A 386 -25.03 18.40 4.35
C PHE A 386 -26.02 19.53 4.63
N SER A 387 -26.72 20.00 3.59
CA SER A 387 -27.81 20.97 3.71
C SER A 387 -29.17 20.31 3.50
N VAL A 388 -30.23 20.93 4.02
CA VAL A 388 -31.63 20.58 3.73
C VAL A 388 -32.47 21.85 3.55
N ILE A 389 -33.13 21.98 2.40
CA ILE A 389 -33.90 23.17 2.01
C ILE A 389 -35.26 22.71 1.45
N ALA A 390 -36.36 23.25 1.96
CA ALA A 390 -37.71 22.99 1.45
C ALA A 390 -38.15 24.06 0.44
N ASN A 391 -38.74 23.64 -0.69
CA ASN A 391 -39.31 24.55 -1.68
C ASN A 391 -40.67 24.04 -2.23
N PRO A 392 -41.76 24.82 -2.12
CA PRO A 392 -41.87 26.09 -1.41
C PRO A 392 -41.74 25.91 0.12
N ALA A 393 -41.22 26.93 0.80
CA ALA A 393 -41.08 26.97 2.26
C ALA A 393 -42.39 27.33 2.99
N SER A 394 -43.46 27.65 2.25
CA SER A 394 -44.81 27.82 2.78
C SER A 394 -45.87 27.34 1.79
N LEU A 395 -47.02 26.91 2.32
CA LEU A 395 -48.14 26.39 1.55
C LEU A 395 -49.47 26.85 2.15
N THR A 396 -50.43 27.21 1.29
CA THR A 396 -51.83 27.42 1.68
C THR A 396 -52.66 26.25 1.18
N ILE A 397 -53.36 25.55 2.07
CA ILE A 397 -54.04 24.29 1.76
C ILE A 397 -55.50 24.37 2.21
N PRO A 398 -56.48 24.38 1.30
CA PRO A 398 -57.89 24.28 1.67
C PRO A 398 -58.21 22.93 2.33
N ILE A 399 -59.15 22.90 3.27
CA ILE A 399 -59.62 21.65 3.87
C ILE A 399 -60.09 20.64 2.81
N GLY A 400 -59.80 19.36 3.02
CA GLY A 400 -60.03 18.29 2.04
C GLY A 400 -59.00 18.21 0.91
N SER A 401 -57.99 19.09 0.88
CA SER A 401 -56.94 19.13 -0.15
C SER A 401 -55.57 18.73 0.39
N SER A 402 -54.63 18.47 -0.53
CA SER A 402 -53.21 18.28 -0.21
C SER A 402 -52.32 19.19 -1.06
N SER A 403 -51.06 19.35 -0.65
CA SER A 403 -50.03 20.08 -1.37
C SER A 403 -48.65 19.52 -1.05
N GLN A 404 -47.65 19.87 -1.85
CA GLN A 404 -46.30 19.31 -1.75
C GLN A 404 -45.22 20.37 -1.61
N SER A 405 -44.14 20.00 -0.93
CA SER A 405 -42.88 20.75 -0.90
C SER A 405 -41.74 19.79 -1.23
N THR A 406 -40.85 20.20 -2.14
CA THR A 406 -39.67 19.43 -2.51
C THR A 406 -38.53 19.80 -1.57
N LEU A 407 -38.03 18.80 -0.85
CA LEU A 407 -36.86 18.91 0.01
C LEU A 407 -35.65 18.63 -0.87
N THR A 408 -34.78 19.61 -1.03
CA THR A 408 -33.48 19.45 -1.68
C THR A 408 -32.42 19.29 -0.60
N LEU A 409 -31.63 18.22 -0.70
CA LEU A 409 -30.52 17.95 0.19
C LEU A 409 -29.24 17.87 -0.64
N ALA A 410 -28.16 18.50 -0.18
CA ALA A 410 -26.91 18.59 -0.92
C ALA A 410 -25.69 18.37 -0.02
N SER A 411 -24.70 17.67 -0.55
CA SER A 411 -23.37 17.47 0.05
C SER A 411 -22.65 18.81 0.21
N ILE A 412 -21.87 18.93 1.28
CA ILE A 412 -20.94 20.03 1.54
C ILE A 412 -19.55 19.44 1.81
N ASN A 413 -18.55 19.93 1.09
CA ASN A 413 -17.13 19.63 1.30
C ASN A 413 -16.79 18.11 1.24
N GLY A 414 -17.46 17.37 0.36
CA GLY A 414 -17.22 15.94 0.13
C GLY A 414 -18.07 14.96 0.95
N PHE A 415 -19.14 15.40 1.61
CA PHE A 415 -20.04 14.50 2.35
C PHE A 415 -20.65 13.40 1.46
N SER A 416 -20.48 12.14 1.85
CA SER A 416 -21.14 11.00 1.22
C SER A 416 -21.72 10.06 2.29
N GLY A 417 -22.97 9.67 2.14
CA GLY A 417 -23.64 8.77 3.09
C GLY A 417 -25.16 8.86 3.06
N ASN A 418 -25.80 8.07 3.92
CA ASN A 418 -27.25 8.08 4.09
C ASN A 418 -27.67 9.13 5.13
N LEU A 419 -28.64 9.96 4.75
CA LEU A 419 -29.39 10.85 5.62
C LEU A 419 -30.69 10.15 6.04
N GLY A 420 -30.94 10.00 7.34
CA GLY A 420 -32.23 9.61 7.89
C GLY A 420 -33.16 10.83 7.95
N LEU A 421 -34.41 10.70 7.52
CA LEU A 421 -35.34 11.81 7.32
C LEU A 421 -36.63 11.61 8.14
N ALA A 422 -37.07 12.66 8.81
CA ALA A 422 -38.34 12.70 9.54
C ALA A 422 -39.07 14.02 9.35
N ALA A 423 -40.40 13.98 9.54
CA ALA A 423 -41.29 15.13 9.51
C ALA A 423 -42.21 15.11 10.74
N SER A 424 -42.44 16.26 11.39
CA SER A 424 -43.36 16.42 12.50
C SER A 424 -44.22 17.68 12.33
N VAL A 425 -45.47 17.63 12.78
CA VAL A 425 -46.44 18.74 12.63
C VAL A 425 -46.66 19.40 13.98
N THR A 426 -46.61 20.73 14.00
CA THR A 426 -46.86 21.56 15.19
C THR A 426 -47.82 22.72 14.87
N PRO A 427 -48.67 23.19 15.81
CA PRO A 427 -48.98 22.53 17.09
C PRO A 427 -49.60 21.15 16.86
N THR A 428 -49.49 20.27 17.87
CA THR A 428 -50.07 18.92 17.82
C THR A 428 -51.31 18.90 18.71
N SER A 429 -52.49 18.66 18.13
CA SER A 429 -53.74 18.56 18.88
C SER A 429 -53.80 17.26 19.70
N VAL A 430 -54.34 17.35 20.91
CA VAL A 430 -54.43 16.23 21.86
C VAL A 430 -55.89 15.75 22.04
N THR A 431 -56.80 16.17 21.16
CA THR A 431 -58.24 15.85 21.22
C THR A 431 -58.53 14.40 20.80
N ALA A 432 -58.33 13.48 21.74
CA ALA A 432 -58.59 12.05 21.59
C ALA A 432 -60.10 11.71 21.53
N GLY A 433 -60.76 12.07 20.42
CA GLY A 433 -62.12 11.65 20.08
C GLY A 433 -62.99 12.78 19.53
N LEU A 434 -63.34 12.67 18.24
CA LEU A 434 -64.38 13.45 17.55
C LEU A 434 -64.18 14.99 17.56
N SER A 435 -63.31 15.44 16.65
CA SER A 435 -63.00 16.85 16.29
C SER A 435 -61.97 17.57 17.18
N PRO A 436 -61.12 18.45 16.61
CA PRO A 436 -60.66 18.54 15.22
C PRO A 436 -59.47 17.61 14.94
N SER A 437 -58.92 17.63 13.72
CA SER A 437 -57.60 17.05 13.40
C SER A 437 -56.57 18.10 12.99
N ASP A 438 -55.29 17.72 13.04
CA ASP A 438 -54.19 18.46 12.42
C ASP A 438 -54.07 18.10 10.92
N PRO A 439 -53.28 18.82 10.10
CA PRO A 439 -52.86 18.31 8.81
C PRO A 439 -51.84 17.18 8.98
N THR A 440 -51.86 16.17 8.11
CA THR A 440 -50.85 15.10 8.12
C THR A 440 -49.68 15.44 7.21
N ALA A 441 -48.48 15.00 7.58
CA ALA A 441 -47.24 15.17 6.82
C ALA A 441 -46.62 13.80 6.50
N SER A 442 -46.25 13.55 5.25
CA SER A 442 -45.57 12.32 4.83
C SER A 442 -44.45 12.59 3.83
N LEU A 443 -43.33 11.88 3.99
CA LEU A 443 -42.21 11.89 3.05
C LEU A 443 -42.33 10.68 2.12
N ASN A 444 -42.02 10.84 0.82
CA ASN A 444 -41.95 9.70 -0.10
C ASN A 444 -40.76 8.76 0.17
N ALA A 445 -39.78 9.18 0.98
CA ALA A 445 -38.70 8.36 1.49
C ALA A 445 -38.29 8.79 2.90
N SER A 446 -38.01 7.82 3.79
CA SER A 446 -37.48 8.04 5.14
C SER A 446 -35.94 8.10 5.20
N ASN A 447 -35.28 7.91 4.06
CA ASN A 447 -33.83 8.06 3.92
C ASN A 447 -33.47 8.52 2.51
N LEU A 448 -32.30 9.16 2.37
CA LEU A 448 -31.70 9.55 1.10
C LEU A 448 -30.19 9.30 1.16
N ALA A 449 -29.62 8.67 0.14
CA ALA A 449 -28.17 8.57 -0.02
C ALA A 449 -27.65 9.76 -0.84
N LEU A 450 -26.61 10.43 -0.34
CA LEU A 450 -25.85 11.44 -1.10
C LEU A 450 -24.46 10.90 -1.46
N SER A 451 -24.03 11.17 -2.68
CA SER A 451 -22.61 11.11 -3.07
C SER A 451 -21.89 12.40 -2.67
N ALA A 452 -20.57 12.34 -2.56
CA ALA A 452 -19.73 13.54 -2.45
C ALA A 452 -20.03 14.51 -3.59
N GLU A 453 -20.15 15.80 -3.27
CA GLU A 453 -20.57 16.90 -4.15
C GLU A 453 -21.94 16.68 -4.87
N GLY A 454 -22.71 15.68 -4.44
CA GLY A 454 -24.02 15.36 -5.00
C GLY A 454 -25.18 16.06 -4.29
N SER A 455 -26.34 16.02 -4.93
CA SER A 455 -27.62 16.42 -4.34
C SER A 455 -28.71 15.41 -4.66
N GLY A 456 -29.78 15.42 -3.87
CA GLY A 456 -30.94 14.56 -4.04
C GLY A 456 -32.20 15.22 -3.48
N THR A 457 -33.37 14.70 -3.89
CA THR A 457 -34.66 15.30 -3.55
C THR A 457 -35.62 14.29 -2.92
N VAL A 458 -36.39 14.77 -1.94
CA VAL A 458 -37.46 14.02 -1.27
C VAL A 458 -38.72 14.88 -1.26
N THR A 459 -39.87 14.29 -1.56
CA THR A 459 -41.14 15.01 -1.62
C THR A 459 -41.87 14.89 -0.28
N LEU A 460 -42.04 16.03 0.40
CA LEU A 460 -43.00 16.16 1.49
C LEU A 460 -44.40 16.38 0.88
N THR A 461 -45.37 15.55 1.28
CA THR A 461 -46.79 15.78 1.02
C THR A 461 -47.48 16.15 2.33
N ILE A 462 -48.29 17.21 2.30
CA ILE A 462 -49.09 17.68 3.43
C ILE A 462 -50.57 17.57 3.03
N SER A 463 -51.40 16.97 3.88
CA SER A 463 -52.84 16.79 3.61
C SER A 463 -53.69 17.39 4.72
N ALA A 464 -54.59 18.31 4.38
CA ALA A 464 -55.63 18.81 5.27
C ALA A 464 -56.90 18.00 5.01
N SER A 465 -57.43 17.31 6.03
CA SER A 465 -58.71 16.60 5.89
C SER A 465 -59.89 17.57 5.94
N LEU A 466 -61.11 17.09 5.66
CA LEU A 466 -62.35 17.87 5.90
C LEU A 466 -62.63 18.12 7.40
N LEU A 467 -61.86 17.50 8.30
CA LEU A 467 -61.91 17.69 9.75
C LEU A 467 -60.69 18.47 10.29
N THR A 468 -59.78 18.91 9.41
CA THR A 468 -58.59 19.66 9.83
C THR A 468 -58.96 21.11 10.13
N THR A 469 -58.48 21.64 11.26
CA THR A 469 -58.78 23.02 11.67
C THR A 469 -58.17 24.03 10.70
N PRO A 470 -58.92 25.04 10.21
CA PRO A 470 -58.33 26.21 9.57
C PRO A 470 -57.43 26.97 10.57
N GLY A 471 -56.20 27.29 10.17
CA GLY A 471 -55.19 27.85 11.06
C GLY A 471 -53.77 27.71 10.50
N THR A 472 -52.77 28.15 11.28
CA THR A 472 -51.36 28.06 10.91
C THR A 472 -50.67 26.92 11.64
N TYR A 473 -49.98 26.08 10.89
CA TYR A 473 -49.16 24.97 11.35
C TYR A 473 -47.73 25.09 10.82
N ALA A 474 -46.78 24.39 11.43
CA ALA A 474 -45.41 24.26 10.95
C ALA A 474 -45.04 22.77 10.85
N VAL A 475 -44.60 22.34 9.67
CA VAL A 475 -43.97 21.04 9.48
C VAL A 475 -42.47 21.21 9.70
N THR A 476 -41.96 20.69 10.82
CA THR A 476 -40.53 20.63 11.08
C THR A 476 -39.97 19.36 10.46
N LEU A 477 -38.89 19.52 9.70
CA LEU A 477 -38.20 18.45 8.99
C LEU A 477 -36.80 18.31 9.56
N SER A 478 -36.36 17.08 9.83
CA SER A 478 -35.01 16.79 10.27
C SER A 478 -34.32 15.81 9.33
N ALA A 479 -33.10 16.15 8.93
CA ALA A 479 -32.19 15.26 8.22
C ALA A 479 -30.98 14.98 9.13
N THR A 480 -30.70 13.70 9.39
CA THR A 480 -29.71 13.26 10.39
C THR A 480 -28.73 12.27 9.77
N SER A 481 -27.43 12.47 10.00
CA SER A 481 -26.39 11.50 9.68
C SER A 481 -25.11 11.75 10.49
N GLY A 482 -24.40 10.67 10.87
CA GLY A 482 -23.14 10.79 11.63
C GLY A 482 -23.26 11.60 12.93
N GLY A 483 -24.41 11.58 13.61
CA GLY A 483 -24.69 12.39 14.79
C GLY A 483 -25.00 13.87 14.52
N VAL A 484 -24.77 14.38 13.32
CA VAL A 484 -25.19 15.71 12.87
C VAL A 484 -26.67 15.67 12.49
N THR A 485 -27.42 16.72 12.84
CA THR A 485 -28.82 16.89 12.43
C THR A 485 -29.07 18.32 12.00
N HIS A 486 -29.51 18.50 10.76
CA HIS A 486 -29.99 19.77 10.22
C HIS A 486 -31.52 19.76 10.11
N THR A 487 -32.14 20.92 10.29
CA THR A 487 -33.58 21.06 10.20
C THR A 487 -34.00 22.17 9.24
N THR A 488 -35.20 22.02 8.67
CA THR A 488 -35.89 23.07 7.92
C THR A 488 -37.38 23.03 8.26
N VAL A 489 -38.10 24.12 7.99
CA VAL A 489 -39.51 24.26 8.40
C VAL A 489 -40.34 24.71 7.21
N VAL A 490 -41.49 24.06 7.00
CA VAL A 490 -42.52 24.47 6.02
C VAL A 490 -43.73 25.02 6.78
N SER A 491 -44.05 26.30 6.56
CA SER A 491 -45.20 26.96 7.17
C SER A 491 -46.48 26.67 6.39
N ILE A 492 -47.48 26.07 7.03
CA ILE A 492 -48.74 25.66 6.42
C ILE A 492 -49.88 26.54 6.94
N THR A 493 -50.64 27.15 6.03
CA THR A 493 -51.89 27.84 6.33
C THR A 493 -53.06 27.00 5.82
N VAL A 494 -53.82 26.38 6.72
CA VAL A 494 -55.06 25.66 6.36
C VAL A 494 -56.20 26.66 6.27
N THR A 495 -56.96 26.63 5.17
CA THR A 495 -58.11 27.52 4.95
C THR A 495 -59.41 26.73 4.78
N LEU A 496 -60.54 27.42 4.93
CA LEU A 496 -61.79 26.95 4.33
C LEU A 496 -61.69 26.99 2.79
N VAL A 497 -62.66 26.35 2.14
CA VAL A 497 -62.90 26.38 0.68
C VAL A 497 -63.85 27.52 0.34
#